data_AF-A0A940MGW1-F1
#
_entry.id   AF-A0A940MGW1-F1
#
_cell.length_a   1.000
_cell.length_b   1.000
_cell.length_c   1.000
_cell.angle_alpha   90.00
_cell.angle_beta   90.00
_cell.angle_gamma   90.00
#
_symmetry.space_group_name_H-M   'P 1'
#
loop_
_entity.id
_entity.type
_entity.pdbx_description
1 polymer ?
#
loop_
_entity_poly.entity_id
_entity_poly.type
_entity_poly.pdbx_seq_one_letter_code
_entity_poly.pdbx_strand_id
1 'polypeptide(L)'
;GGAGGAGGADGALRAEVFGLRAKARSHGLIDFAQGIVLARYRLARPTAALVLLKQVSQERNVPLRVLASAVVAAPAPPRASGAWFPGRRRTPPPEPAFLSAHDAASGGRARVLQAAVDAAVAHARSDAAALHLADPAQGGALVLEAHRGLGTAYRDAYAHIAAAGTATGTAGTAGTEVTAPAVARAQATGLLVAGTETVPAFAGRPSEDDRFGAVPNAVHAVPLVLPGGRCTGTLSVQHTRADMELAPQGEAALRSLASDVAAWHSWYQRTVLLDALELLHARAADHRV
;
A
#
# COMPACT_ATOMS: atom_id res chain seq x y z
N GLY A 1 -26.44 -34.41 12.39
CA GLY A 1 -25.86 -33.34 11.58
C GLY A 1 -26.36 -32.00 12.11
N GLY A 2 -25.46 -31.09 12.47
CA GLY A 2 -25.85 -29.81 13.08
C GLY A 2 -24.70 -28.92 13.57
N ALA A 3 -23.52 -28.98 12.95
CA ALA A 3 -22.36 -28.17 13.35
C ALA A 3 -21.91 -27.15 12.27
N GLY A 4 -22.59 -27.08 11.12
CA GLY A 4 -22.17 -26.22 10.00
C GLY A 4 -22.66 -24.76 10.06
N GLY A 5 -23.52 -24.39 11.01
CA GLY A 5 -24.17 -23.07 11.04
C GLY A 5 -23.42 -21.99 11.84
N ALA A 6 -22.64 -22.37 12.86
CA ALA A 6 -21.99 -21.42 13.77
C ALA A 6 -20.68 -20.84 13.19
N GLY A 7 -19.90 -21.65 12.47
CA GLY A 7 -18.64 -21.21 11.84
C GLY A 7 -18.84 -20.17 10.74
N GLY A 8 -19.90 -20.32 9.93
CA GLY A 8 -20.20 -19.38 8.85
C GLY A 8 -20.63 -17.98 9.32
N ALA A 9 -21.39 -17.89 10.42
CA ALA A 9 -21.81 -16.62 11.00
C ALA A 9 -20.64 -15.84 11.62
N ASP A 10 -19.74 -16.54 12.31
CA ASP A 10 -18.51 -15.98 12.89
C ASP A 10 -17.53 -15.48 11.80
N GLY A 11 -17.40 -16.23 10.70
CA GLY A 11 -16.64 -15.79 9.51
C GLY A 11 -17.18 -14.51 8.86
N ALA A 12 -18.50 -14.41 8.70
CA ALA A 12 -19.15 -13.23 8.11
C ALA A 12 -18.97 -11.97 8.97
N LEU A 13 -19.16 -12.10 10.30
CA LEU A 13 -18.94 -11.01 11.25
C LEU A 13 -17.49 -10.53 11.26
N ARG A 14 -16.52 -11.44 11.20
CA ARG A 14 -15.10 -11.07 11.08
C ARG A 14 -14.82 -10.30 9.80
N ALA A 15 -15.32 -10.78 8.66
CA ALA A 15 -15.17 -10.09 7.38
C ALA A 15 -15.78 -8.68 7.41
N GLU A 16 -16.94 -8.51 8.05
CA GLU A 16 -17.57 -7.21 8.27
C GLU A 16 -16.70 -6.28 9.12
N VAL A 17 -16.20 -6.76 10.28
CA VAL A 17 -15.30 -5.98 11.16
C VAL A 17 -14.04 -5.53 10.41
N PHE A 18 -13.42 -6.43 9.65
CA PHE A 18 -12.25 -6.11 8.83
C PHE A 18 -12.59 -5.07 7.75
N GLY A 19 -13.74 -5.19 7.10
CA GLY A 19 -14.23 -4.21 6.14
C GLY A 19 -14.43 -2.83 6.75
N LEU A 20 -15.04 -2.76 7.95
CA LEU A 20 -15.24 -1.51 8.69
C LEU A 20 -13.92 -0.87 9.09
N ARG A 21 -12.95 -1.66 9.58
CA ARG A 21 -11.60 -1.16 9.91
C ARG A 21 -10.86 -0.65 8.69
N ALA A 22 -10.95 -1.34 7.56
CA ALA A 22 -10.36 -0.87 6.30
C ALA A 22 -10.98 0.47 5.86
N LYS A 23 -12.29 0.62 5.98
CA LYS A 23 -13.00 1.86 5.67
C LYS A 23 -12.60 3.00 6.61
N ALA A 24 -12.58 2.75 7.92
CA ALA A 24 -12.21 3.74 8.94
C ALA A 24 -10.80 4.31 8.70
N ARG A 25 -9.82 3.47 8.33
CA ARG A 25 -8.44 3.89 8.05
C ARG A 25 -8.32 4.87 6.88
N SER A 26 -9.18 4.75 5.87
CA SER A 26 -9.14 5.62 4.70
C SER A 26 -9.94 6.92 4.91
N HIS A 27 -11.01 6.87 5.71
CA HIS A 27 -11.89 8.02 5.95
C HIS A 27 -11.14 9.20 6.59
N GLY A 28 -10.39 8.96 7.67
CA GLY A 28 -9.67 10.04 8.36
C GLY A 28 -8.70 10.81 7.47
N LEU A 29 -7.98 10.10 6.59
CA LEU A 29 -7.07 10.71 5.62
C LEU A 29 -7.82 11.54 4.55
N ILE A 30 -8.95 11.03 4.07
CA ILE A 30 -9.79 11.72 3.09
C ILE A 30 -10.38 13.00 3.69
N ASP A 31 -10.86 12.95 4.93
CA ASP A 31 -11.40 14.12 5.62
C ASP A 31 -10.33 15.17 5.89
N PHE A 32 -9.12 14.75 6.26
CA PHE A 32 -7.98 15.67 6.40
C PHE A 32 -7.63 16.36 5.07
N ALA A 33 -7.58 15.59 3.97
CA ALA A 33 -7.36 16.16 2.64
C ALA A 33 -8.47 17.14 2.21
N GLN A 34 -9.74 16.86 2.53
CA GLN A 34 -10.84 17.80 2.29
C GLN A 34 -10.62 19.13 3.02
N GLY A 35 -10.23 19.08 4.29
CA GLY A 35 -9.90 20.27 5.08
C GLY A 35 -8.78 21.10 4.46
N ILE A 36 -7.72 20.44 3.98
CA ILE A 36 -6.62 21.11 3.27
C ILE A 36 -7.13 21.80 2.00
N VAL A 37 -7.89 21.10 1.15
CA VAL A 37 -8.40 21.69 -0.11
C VAL A 37 -9.34 22.85 0.18
N LEU A 38 -10.26 22.69 1.14
CA LEU A 38 -11.19 23.72 1.59
C LEU A 38 -10.43 25.00 2.01
N ALA A 39 -9.45 24.86 2.90
CA ALA A 39 -8.68 25.98 3.41
C ALA A 39 -7.77 26.60 2.32
N ARG A 40 -7.09 25.77 1.53
CA ARG A 40 -6.13 26.19 0.50
C ARG A 40 -6.79 27.00 -0.61
N TYR A 41 -8.01 26.64 -1.01
CA TYR A 41 -8.73 27.28 -2.11
C TYR A 41 -9.90 28.17 -1.66
N ARG A 42 -10.14 28.29 -0.35
CA ARG A 42 -11.25 29.07 0.22
C ARG A 42 -12.60 28.70 -0.38
N LEU A 43 -12.85 27.39 -0.53
CA LEU A 43 -14.11 26.91 -1.08
C LEU A 43 -15.26 27.24 -0.11
N ALA A 44 -16.43 27.53 -0.66
CA ALA A 44 -17.57 27.96 0.15
C ALA A 44 -18.14 26.86 1.07
N ARG A 45 -17.95 25.57 0.72
CA ARG A 45 -18.53 24.44 1.46
C ARG A 45 -17.57 23.25 1.52
N PRO A 46 -17.52 22.50 2.63
CA PRO A 46 -16.74 21.26 2.73
C PRO A 46 -17.13 20.21 1.67
N THR A 47 -18.42 20.14 1.32
CA THR A 47 -18.93 19.22 0.29
C THR A 47 -18.32 19.48 -1.09
N ALA A 48 -17.97 20.73 -1.41
CA ALA A 48 -17.31 21.07 -2.67
C ALA A 48 -15.90 20.46 -2.76
N ALA A 49 -15.15 20.44 -1.66
CA ALA A 49 -13.81 19.85 -1.61
C ALA A 49 -13.85 18.33 -1.89
N LEU A 50 -14.79 17.60 -1.25
CA LEU A 50 -14.95 16.16 -1.48
C LEU A 50 -15.39 15.85 -2.91
N VAL A 51 -16.32 16.64 -3.48
CA VAL A 51 -16.76 16.47 -4.87
C VAL A 51 -15.58 16.65 -5.84
N LEU A 52 -14.77 17.69 -5.66
CA LEU A 52 -13.58 17.91 -6.48
C LEU A 52 -12.58 16.75 -6.39
N LEU A 53 -12.29 16.27 -5.17
CA LEU A 53 -11.40 15.12 -4.98
C LEU A 53 -11.93 13.86 -5.68
N LYS A 54 -13.24 13.59 -5.61
CA LYS A 54 -13.86 12.45 -6.29
C LYS A 54 -13.80 12.57 -7.82
N GLN A 55 -14.11 13.75 -8.36
CA GLN A 55 -14.07 13.99 -9.80
C GLN A 55 -12.65 13.80 -10.35
N VAL A 56 -11.64 14.39 -9.70
CA VAL A 56 -10.23 14.23 -10.11
C VAL A 56 -9.77 12.79 -9.98
N SER A 57 -10.14 12.10 -8.89
CA SER A 57 -9.84 10.68 -8.67
C SER A 57 -10.38 9.81 -9.82
N GLN A 58 -11.63 10.01 -10.22
CA GLN A 58 -12.27 9.26 -11.29
C GLN A 58 -11.64 9.56 -12.66
N GLU A 59 -11.48 10.83 -13.01
CA GLU A 59 -10.96 11.26 -14.31
C GLU A 59 -9.51 10.85 -14.53
N ARG A 60 -8.70 10.89 -13.48
CA ARG A 60 -7.29 10.48 -13.55
C ARG A 60 -7.08 9.01 -13.23
N ASN A 61 -8.15 8.26 -12.95
CA ASN A 61 -8.12 6.87 -12.53
C ASN A 61 -7.13 6.61 -11.37
N VAL A 62 -7.11 7.53 -10.39
CA VAL A 62 -6.28 7.46 -9.17
C VAL A 62 -7.18 7.11 -8.00
N PRO A 63 -6.86 6.10 -7.17
CA PRO A 63 -7.65 5.79 -5.99
C PRO A 63 -7.77 7.02 -5.06
N LEU A 64 -8.99 7.30 -4.58
CA LEU A 64 -9.27 8.50 -3.78
C LEU A 64 -8.35 8.61 -2.54
N ARG A 65 -8.04 7.49 -1.88
CA ARG A 65 -7.08 7.45 -0.75
C ARG A 65 -5.67 7.91 -1.17
N VAL A 66 -5.20 7.47 -2.34
CA VAL A 66 -3.87 7.84 -2.86
C VAL A 66 -3.84 9.32 -3.24
N LEU A 67 -4.91 9.85 -3.84
CA LEU A 67 -5.02 11.28 -4.11
C LEU A 67 -5.07 12.10 -2.80
N ALA A 68 -5.83 11.65 -1.81
CA ALA A 68 -5.91 12.30 -0.50
C ALA A 68 -4.54 12.32 0.19
N SER A 69 -3.82 11.20 0.22
CA SER A 69 -2.42 11.13 0.69
C SER A 69 -1.55 12.16 -0.03
N ALA A 70 -1.63 12.23 -1.36
CA ALA A 70 -0.84 13.16 -2.15
C ALA A 70 -1.15 14.63 -1.82
N VAL A 71 -2.42 14.99 -1.60
CA VAL A 71 -2.83 16.34 -1.19
C VAL A 71 -2.24 16.72 0.16
N VAL A 72 -2.23 15.77 1.10
CA VAL A 72 -1.69 15.96 2.45
C VAL A 72 -0.17 16.11 2.44
N ALA A 73 0.52 15.30 1.64
CA ALA A 73 1.98 15.34 1.54
C ALA A 73 2.51 16.50 0.68
N ALA A 74 1.72 17.00 -0.28
CA ALA A 74 2.16 18.03 -1.21
C ALA A 74 2.21 19.42 -0.55
N PRO A 75 3.29 20.20 -0.79
CA PRO A 75 3.34 21.59 -0.37
C PRO A 75 2.22 22.39 -1.03
N ALA A 76 1.84 23.52 -0.44
CA ALA A 76 0.87 24.41 -1.06
C ALA A 76 1.39 24.92 -2.43
N PRO A 77 0.50 25.14 -3.41
CA PRO A 77 0.90 25.69 -4.70
C PRO A 77 1.53 27.08 -4.51
N PRO A 78 2.62 27.41 -5.22
CA PRO A 78 3.37 28.66 -5.00
C PRO A 78 2.55 29.92 -5.28
N ARG A 79 1.57 29.84 -6.19
CA ARG A 79 0.66 30.93 -6.56
C ARG A 79 -0.75 30.38 -6.74
N ALA A 80 -1.74 31.25 -6.52
CA ALA A 80 -3.14 30.92 -6.77
C ALA A 80 -3.44 30.79 -8.28
N SER A 81 -2.68 31.49 -9.12
CA SER A 81 -2.68 31.38 -10.58
C SER A 81 -1.29 30.94 -11.06
N GLY A 82 -1.16 29.67 -11.43
CA GLY A 82 0.08 29.12 -11.95
C GLY A 82 0.15 27.60 -11.84
N ALA A 83 1.16 26.99 -12.45
CA ALA A 83 1.41 25.57 -12.27
C ALA A 83 1.82 25.27 -10.81
N TRP A 84 1.28 24.19 -10.24
CA TRP A 84 1.66 23.74 -8.90
C TRP A 84 3.09 23.21 -8.89
N PHE A 85 3.50 22.45 -9.91
CA PHE A 85 4.83 21.87 -10.01
C PHE A 85 5.58 22.38 -11.26
N PRO A 86 6.09 23.63 -11.25
CA PRO A 86 6.82 24.19 -12.37
C PRO A 86 8.11 23.40 -12.65
N GLY A 87 8.48 23.27 -13.93
CA GLY A 87 9.69 22.56 -14.35
C GLY A 87 9.59 21.03 -14.34
N ARG A 88 8.39 20.47 -14.09
CA ARG A 88 8.15 19.02 -14.16
C ARG A 88 8.44 18.49 -15.56
N ARG A 89 9.34 17.49 -15.65
CA ARG A 89 9.58 16.73 -16.88
C ARG A 89 8.60 15.57 -16.96
N ARG A 90 7.80 15.52 -18.03
CA ARG A 90 6.98 14.35 -18.35
C ARG A 90 7.89 13.30 -18.98
N THR A 91 7.92 12.12 -18.38
CA THR A 91 8.65 10.96 -18.89
C THR A 91 7.64 9.89 -19.29
N PRO A 92 7.93 9.08 -20.33
CA PRO A 92 7.07 7.96 -20.68
C PRO A 92 7.01 6.96 -19.51
N PRO A 93 5.91 6.18 -19.39
CA PRO A 93 5.86 5.10 -18.42
C PRO A 93 7.03 4.13 -18.65
N PRO A 94 7.69 3.64 -17.58
CA PRO A 94 8.61 2.53 -17.73
C PRO A 94 7.81 1.27 -18.13
N GLU A 95 8.41 0.43 -18.97
CA GLU A 95 7.82 -0.81 -19.50
C GLU A 95 8.57 -2.03 -18.96
N PRO A 96 8.51 -2.33 -17.65
CA PRO A 96 9.19 -3.49 -17.10
C PRO A 96 8.57 -4.79 -17.61
N ALA A 97 9.39 -5.84 -17.73
CA ALA A 97 9.02 -7.10 -18.36
C ALA A 97 7.79 -7.76 -17.72
N PHE A 98 7.60 -7.62 -16.40
CA PHE A 98 6.46 -8.20 -15.69
C PHE A 98 5.11 -7.63 -16.15
N LEU A 99 5.06 -6.39 -16.66
CA LEU A 99 3.82 -5.80 -17.18
C LEU A 99 3.38 -6.46 -18.48
N SER A 100 4.33 -6.73 -19.37
CA SER A 100 4.06 -7.41 -20.64
C SER A 100 3.62 -8.85 -20.40
N ALA A 101 4.25 -9.55 -19.46
CA ALA A 101 3.91 -10.92 -19.10
C ALA A 101 2.47 -11.08 -18.53
N HIS A 102 1.89 -10.01 -17.98
CA HIS A 102 0.57 -10.05 -17.34
C HIS A 102 -0.48 -9.19 -18.06
N ASP A 103 -0.19 -8.70 -19.28
CA ASP A 103 -1.06 -7.78 -20.03
C ASP A 103 -1.55 -6.59 -19.17
N ALA A 104 -0.62 -6.03 -18.40
CA ALA A 104 -0.89 -4.97 -17.42
C ALA A 104 -0.36 -3.60 -17.87
N ALA A 105 0.33 -3.52 -19.01
CA ALA A 105 0.95 -2.29 -19.51
C ALA A 105 -0.06 -1.16 -19.79
N SER A 106 -1.27 -1.50 -20.25
CA SER A 106 -2.37 -0.57 -20.47
C SER A 106 -3.34 -0.46 -19.27
N GLY A 107 -3.07 -1.19 -18.19
CA GLY A 107 -3.94 -1.29 -17.02
C GLY A 107 -3.78 -0.12 -16.04
N GLY A 108 -4.83 0.13 -15.25
CA GLY A 108 -4.75 1.05 -14.11
C GLY A 108 -3.80 0.56 -13.00
N ARG A 109 -3.45 1.44 -12.06
CA ARG A 109 -2.49 1.15 -10.96
C ARG A 109 -2.73 -0.19 -10.27
N ALA A 110 -3.97 -0.48 -9.89
CA ALA A 110 -4.30 -1.73 -9.20
C ALA A 110 -3.88 -2.98 -10.00
N ARG A 111 -4.04 -2.96 -11.32
CA ARG A 111 -3.66 -4.07 -12.22
C ARG A 111 -2.15 -4.25 -12.26
N VAL A 112 -1.40 -3.14 -12.34
CA VAL A 112 0.07 -3.16 -12.31
C VAL A 112 0.60 -3.72 -11.00
N LEU A 113 0.06 -3.25 -9.87
CA LEU A 113 0.49 -3.73 -8.56
C LEU A 113 0.13 -5.21 -8.35
N GLN A 114 -1.02 -5.65 -8.87
CA GLN A 114 -1.39 -7.07 -8.83
C GLN A 114 -0.47 -7.92 -9.72
N ALA A 115 -0.13 -7.46 -10.92
CA ALA A 115 0.83 -8.14 -11.80
C ALA A 115 2.21 -8.32 -11.15
N ALA A 116 2.66 -7.32 -10.37
CA ALA A 116 3.88 -7.45 -9.59
C ALA A 116 3.79 -8.56 -8.53
N VAL A 117 2.68 -8.63 -7.81
CA VAL A 117 2.43 -9.68 -6.82
C VAL A 117 2.35 -11.07 -7.48
N ASP A 118 1.69 -11.18 -8.63
CA ASP A 118 1.58 -12.42 -9.39
C ASP A 118 2.95 -12.89 -9.89
N ALA A 119 3.76 -11.97 -10.43
CA ALA A 119 5.14 -12.24 -10.82
C ALA A 119 6.01 -12.68 -9.63
N ALA A 120 5.83 -12.08 -8.45
CA ALA A 120 6.57 -12.45 -7.25
C ALA A 120 6.29 -13.90 -6.84
N VAL A 121 5.02 -14.30 -6.84
CA VAL A 121 4.60 -15.69 -6.58
C VAL A 121 5.24 -16.65 -7.58
N ALA A 122 5.25 -16.30 -8.88
CA ALA A 122 5.83 -17.15 -9.91
C ALA A 122 7.35 -17.30 -9.77
N HIS A 123 8.08 -16.21 -9.50
CA HIS A 123 9.53 -16.21 -9.36
C HIS A 123 10.01 -16.93 -8.09
N ALA A 124 9.30 -16.73 -6.97
CA ALA A 124 9.63 -17.33 -5.69
C ALA A 124 9.07 -18.75 -5.53
N ARG A 125 8.12 -19.16 -6.39
CA ARG A 125 7.27 -20.35 -6.20
C ARG A 125 6.64 -20.36 -4.80
N SER A 126 6.13 -19.20 -4.38
CA SER A 126 5.58 -19.00 -3.04
C SER A 126 4.09 -19.32 -2.97
N ASP A 127 3.59 -19.53 -1.75
CA ASP A 127 2.16 -19.78 -1.52
C ASP A 127 1.36 -18.46 -1.53
N ALA A 128 2.02 -17.36 -1.16
CA ALA A 128 1.44 -16.03 -1.15
C ALA A 128 2.49 -14.94 -1.41
N ALA A 129 1.99 -13.75 -1.69
CA ALA A 129 2.79 -12.54 -1.76
C ALA A 129 1.95 -11.31 -1.40
N ALA A 130 2.63 -10.26 -0.93
CA ALA A 130 2.06 -8.94 -0.63
C ALA A 130 2.96 -7.82 -1.13
N LEU A 131 2.33 -6.75 -1.58
CA LEU A 131 3.01 -5.49 -1.89
C LEU A 131 2.52 -4.41 -0.94
N HIS A 132 3.45 -3.87 -0.16
CA HIS A 132 3.23 -2.74 0.72
C HIS A 132 3.94 -1.52 0.16
N LEU A 133 3.26 -0.37 0.06
CA LEU A 133 3.85 0.89 -0.37
C LEU A 133 3.84 1.90 0.77
N ALA A 134 4.92 2.68 0.89
CA ALA A 134 5.02 3.72 1.90
C ALA A 134 4.07 4.87 1.57
N ASP A 135 3.26 5.28 2.54
CA ASP A 135 2.34 6.41 2.45
C ASP A 135 3.02 7.68 3.01
N PRO A 136 3.32 8.69 2.16
CA PRO A 136 4.00 9.89 2.61
C PRO A 136 3.17 10.75 3.57
N ALA A 137 1.84 10.68 3.51
CA ALA A 137 0.96 11.42 4.42
C ALA A 137 0.92 10.82 5.83
N GLN A 138 1.33 9.55 5.98
CA GLN A 138 1.28 8.81 7.24
C GLN A 138 2.70 8.51 7.75
N GLY A 139 3.63 9.44 7.55
CA GLY A 139 5.01 9.31 8.06
C GLY A 139 5.79 8.14 7.45
N GLY A 140 5.43 7.71 6.23
CA GLY A 140 6.06 6.58 5.55
C GLY A 140 5.53 5.21 5.99
N ALA A 141 4.40 5.16 6.71
CA ALA A 141 3.75 3.90 7.05
C ALA A 141 3.47 3.05 5.80
N LEU A 142 3.69 1.76 5.92
CA LEU A 142 3.49 0.79 4.85
C LEU A 142 2.01 0.42 4.77
N VAL A 143 1.41 0.64 3.61
CA VAL A 143 0.02 0.29 3.32
C VAL A 143 0.00 -0.90 2.36
N LEU A 144 -0.82 -1.90 2.66
CA LEU A 144 -1.03 -3.04 1.76
C LEU A 144 -1.81 -2.60 0.52
N GLU A 145 -1.21 -2.76 -0.66
CA GLU A 145 -1.76 -2.26 -1.92
C GLU A 145 -2.17 -3.36 -2.90
N ALA A 146 -1.50 -4.51 -2.84
CA ALA A 146 -1.86 -5.70 -3.60
C ALA A 146 -1.42 -6.96 -2.84
N HIS A 147 -2.11 -8.07 -3.09
CA HIS A 147 -1.80 -9.34 -2.44
C HIS A 147 -2.31 -10.54 -3.25
N ARG A 148 -1.76 -11.72 -2.97
CA ARG A 148 -2.23 -13.01 -3.50
C ARG A 148 -2.06 -14.08 -2.44
N GLY A 149 -3.06 -14.94 -2.29
CA GLY A 149 -3.00 -16.10 -1.38
C GLY A 149 -3.12 -15.76 0.12
N LEU A 150 -3.29 -14.49 0.50
CA LEU A 150 -3.39 -14.06 1.90
C LEU A 150 -4.84 -13.97 2.41
N GLY A 151 -5.09 -14.53 3.59
CA GLY A 151 -6.39 -14.54 4.26
C GLY A 151 -6.84 -13.16 4.76
N THR A 152 -8.10 -13.04 5.17
CA THR A 152 -8.67 -11.78 5.70
C THR A 152 -7.97 -11.29 6.96
N ALA A 153 -7.63 -12.19 7.88
CA ALA A 153 -6.92 -11.86 9.13
C ALA A 153 -5.53 -11.26 8.87
N TYR A 154 -4.73 -11.91 8.01
CA TYR A 154 -3.44 -11.37 7.56
C TYR A 154 -3.62 -9.96 7.00
N ARG A 155 -4.59 -9.80 6.09
CA ARG A 155 -4.82 -8.52 5.44
C ARG A 155 -5.21 -7.44 6.44
N ASP A 156 -6.05 -7.72 7.43
CA ASP A 156 -6.35 -6.70 8.45
C ASP A 156 -5.11 -6.33 9.27
N ALA A 157 -4.40 -7.35 9.78
CA ALA A 157 -3.23 -7.17 10.64
C ALA A 157 -2.08 -6.39 9.96
N TYR A 158 -1.86 -6.66 8.67
CA TYR A 158 -0.75 -6.08 7.91
C TYR A 158 -1.19 -5.01 6.92
N ALA A 159 -2.45 -4.58 6.91
CA ALA A 159 -2.87 -3.58 5.92
C ALA A 159 -2.34 -2.17 6.20
N HIS A 160 -1.88 -1.88 7.42
CA HIS A 160 -1.16 -0.66 7.75
C HIS A 160 -0.11 -0.94 8.82
N ILE A 161 1.16 -0.75 8.47
CA ILE A 161 2.29 -1.06 9.33
C ILE A 161 3.07 0.23 9.53
N ALA A 162 3.25 0.66 10.78
CA ALA A 162 4.02 1.86 11.08
C ALA A 162 5.45 1.75 10.53
N ALA A 163 6.03 2.86 10.08
CA ALA A 163 7.42 2.90 9.68
C ALA A 163 8.32 2.58 10.88
N ALA A 164 9.40 1.84 10.65
CA ALA A 164 10.36 1.57 11.71
C ALA A 164 10.96 2.90 12.22
N GLY A 165 10.91 3.11 13.53
CA GLY A 165 11.41 4.34 14.17
C GLY A 165 10.35 5.43 14.43
N THR A 166 9.13 5.31 13.88
CA THR A 166 8.01 6.22 14.23
C THR A 166 7.10 5.67 15.33
N ALA A 167 7.47 4.54 15.93
CA ALA A 167 6.76 3.96 17.07
C ALA A 167 7.02 4.76 18.35
N THR A 168 6.53 6.00 18.41
CA THR A 168 6.36 6.69 19.69
C THR A 168 5.11 6.14 20.37
N GLY A 169 5.29 5.07 21.14
CA GLY A 169 4.37 4.64 22.19
C GLY A 169 2.97 4.20 21.77
N THR A 170 2.77 2.89 21.68
CA THR A 170 1.66 2.26 22.42
C THR A 170 2.20 0.98 23.03
N ALA A 171 2.38 1.04 24.35
CA ALA A 171 2.77 -0.08 25.17
C ALA A 171 1.73 -1.21 25.01
N GLY A 172 2.15 -2.29 24.38
CA GLY A 172 1.69 -3.62 24.75
C GLY A 172 2.38 -3.98 26.06
N THR A 173 1.61 -4.43 27.03
CA THR A 173 2.02 -4.94 28.35
C THR A 173 3.40 -5.58 28.38
N ALA A 174 4.18 -5.20 29.39
CA ALA A 174 5.52 -5.68 29.69
C ALA A 174 5.69 -7.19 29.46
N GLY A 175 6.73 -7.58 28.72
CA GLY A 175 7.31 -8.92 28.80
C GLY A 175 7.52 -9.67 27.48
N THR A 176 7.12 -9.16 26.32
CA THR A 176 7.41 -9.84 25.04
C THR A 176 7.93 -8.83 24.03
N GLU A 177 9.19 -8.98 23.63
CA GLU A 177 9.79 -8.23 22.55
C GLU A 177 9.05 -8.58 21.25
N VAL A 178 8.06 -7.76 20.87
CA VAL A 178 7.34 -7.92 19.61
C VAL A 178 8.31 -7.56 18.49
N THR A 179 8.90 -8.58 17.89
CA THR A 179 9.79 -8.40 16.73
C THR A 179 9.00 -7.75 15.60
N ALA A 180 9.49 -6.63 15.07
CA ALA A 180 8.86 -5.95 13.96
C ALA A 180 8.74 -6.88 12.74
N PRO A 181 7.62 -6.84 11.98
CA PRO A 181 7.46 -7.63 10.77
C PRO A 181 8.62 -7.47 9.79
N ALA A 182 8.94 -8.53 9.05
CA ALA A 182 9.96 -8.60 8.01
C ALA A 182 9.77 -7.50 6.98
N VAL A 183 8.53 -7.19 6.62
CA VAL A 183 8.21 -6.09 5.71
C VAL A 183 8.61 -4.72 6.25
N ALA A 184 8.47 -4.48 7.57
CA ALA A 184 8.89 -3.27 8.23
C ALA A 184 10.42 -3.21 8.38
N ARG A 185 11.04 -4.34 8.75
CA ARG A 185 12.49 -4.46 8.86
C ARG A 185 13.18 -4.23 7.52
N ALA A 186 12.68 -4.83 6.43
CA ALA A 186 13.21 -4.62 5.08
C ALA A 186 13.09 -3.16 4.64
N GLN A 187 11.97 -2.50 4.97
CA GLN A 187 11.81 -1.07 4.69
C GLN A 187 12.84 -0.22 5.45
N ALA A 188 13.06 -0.53 6.72
CA ALA A 188 13.98 0.20 7.59
C ALA A 188 15.45 0.07 7.17
N THR A 189 15.87 -1.15 6.83
CA THR A 189 17.26 -1.45 6.48
C THR A 189 17.57 -1.16 5.01
N GLY A 190 16.55 -1.16 4.14
CA GLY A 190 16.76 -1.14 2.70
C GLY A 190 17.40 -2.44 2.18
N LEU A 191 17.39 -3.51 2.98
CA LEU A 191 17.95 -4.81 2.64
C LEU A 191 16.86 -5.89 2.58
N LEU A 192 17.16 -6.98 1.88
CA LEU A 192 16.34 -8.18 1.91
C LEU A 192 16.33 -8.74 3.34
N VAL A 193 15.14 -9.07 3.83
CA VAL A 193 14.95 -9.69 5.14
C VAL A 193 14.23 -11.03 4.96
N ALA A 194 14.86 -12.10 5.41
CA ALA A 194 14.25 -13.40 5.57
C ALA A 194 13.91 -13.64 7.05
N GLY A 195 12.88 -14.43 7.32
CA GLY A 195 12.57 -14.86 8.68
C GLY A 195 11.33 -15.74 8.73
N THR A 196 10.99 -16.13 9.95
CA THR A 196 9.78 -16.89 10.23
C THR A 196 8.79 -15.98 10.97
N GLU A 197 7.54 -15.96 10.53
CA GLU A 197 6.49 -15.15 11.16
C GLU A 197 5.27 -16.01 11.47
N THR A 198 4.41 -15.53 12.35
CA THR A 198 3.07 -16.10 12.56
C THR A 198 2.09 -14.97 12.39
N VAL A 199 1.02 -15.21 11.64
CA VAL A 199 -0.02 -14.20 11.45
C VAL A 199 -0.70 -13.91 12.79
N PRO A 200 -0.90 -12.63 13.15
CA PRO A 200 -1.62 -12.28 14.36
C PRO A 200 -3.03 -12.90 14.38
N ALA A 201 -3.32 -13.70 15.41
CA ALA A 201 -4.63 -14.30 15.59
C ALA A 201 -5.70 -13.23 15.87
N PHE A 202 -6.87 -13.35 15.24
CA PHE A 202 -8.00 -12.46 15.55
C PHE A 202 -8.71 -12.93 16.82
N ALA A 203 -8.76 -12.08 17.84
CA ALA A 203 -9.34 -12.42 19.15
C ALA A 203 -8.75 -13.73 19.74
N GLY A 204 -7.47 -13.99 19.50
CA GLY A 204 -6.78 -15.19 19.96
C GLY A 204 -7.16 -16.48 19.22
N ARG A 205 -7.89 -16.40 18.10
CA ARG A 205 -8.24 -17.56 17.27
C ARG A 205 -7.71 -17.43 15.84
N PRO A 206 -7.13 -18.50 15.27
CA PRO A 206 -6.82 -18.53 13.86
C PRO A 206 -8.11 -18.49 13.04
N SER A 207 -8.09 -17.84 11.88
CA SER A 207 -9.21 -17.86 10.95
C SER A 207 -9.22 -19.20 10.20
N GLU A 208 -10.41 -19.77 9.96
CA GLU A 208 -10.58 -21.06 9.28
C GLU A 208 -10.02 -21.06 7.84
N ASP A 209 -10.00 -19.90 7.17
CA ASP A 209 -9.45 -19.72 5.82
C ASP A 209 -7.96 -19.32 5.81
N ASP A 210 -7.32 -19.23 6.98
CA ASP A 210 -5.98 -18.68 7.10
C ASP A 210 -4.91 -19.77 7.03
N ARG A 211 -4.44 -20.03 5.80
CA ARG A 211 -3.29 -20.92 5.52
C ARG A 211 -2.02 -20.53 6.30
N PHE A 212 -1.92 -19.30 6.79
CA PHE A 212 -0.77 -18.80 7.54
C PHE A 212 -1.09 -18.53 9.02
N GLY A 213 -2.34 -18.74 9.46
CA GLY A 213 -2.83 -18.35 10.78
C GLY A 213 -2.53 -19.31 11.92
N ALA A 214 -2.21 -20.57 11.61
CA ALA A 214 -2.06 -21.63 12.61
C ALA A 214 -0.62 -22.13 12.81
N VAL A 215 0.30 -21.79 11.90
CA VAL A 215 1.68 -22.31 11.90
C VAL A 215 2.62 -21.18 11.46
N PRO A 216 3.83 -21.09 12.03
CA PRO A 216 4.82 -20.14 11.53
C PRO A 216 5.12 -20.37 10.05
N ASN A 217 5.28 -19.29 9.28
CA ASN A 217 5.54 -19.31 7.85
C ASN A 217 6.88 -18.63 7.53
N ALA A 218 7.55 -19.08 6.47
CA ALA A 218 8.74 -18.39 5.99
C ALA A 218 8.33 -17.14 5.22
N VAL A 219 8.92 -16.00 5.56
CA VAL A 219 8.67 -14.71 4.92
C VAL A 219 9.98 -14.17 4.40
N HIS A 220 9.97 -13.79 3.12
CA HIS A 220 11.09 -13.09 2.48
C HIS A 220 10.58 -11.75 1.96
N ALA A 221 11.17 -10.66 2.48
CA ALA A 221 10.77 -9.30 2.20
C ALA A 221 11.90 -8.55 1.48
N VAL A 222 11.60 -8.02 0.29
CA VAL A 222 12.52 -7.29 -0.56
C VAL A 222 12.07 -5.83 -0.67
N PRO A 223 12.93 -4.86 -0.32
CA PRO A 223 12.56 -3.45 -0.33
C PRO A 223 12.53 -2.87 -1.75
N LEU A 224 11.62 -1.94 -1.98
CA LEU A 224 11.47 -1.19 -3.23
C LEU A 224 12.35 0.06 -3.18
N VAL A 225 13.65 -0.12 -3.44
CA VAL A 225 14.65 0.94 -3.32
C VAL A 225 14.85 1.65 -4.66
N LEU A 226 14.73 2.98 -4.65
CA LEU A 226 15.04 3.82 -5.81
C LEU A 226 16.54 4.08 -5.95
N PRO A 227 17.01 4.43 -7.16
CA PRO A 227 18.32 5.05 -7.34
C PRO A 227 18.43 6.29 -6.43
N GLY A 228 19.36 6.26 -5.47
CA GLY A 228 19.45 7.24 -4.38
C GLY A 228 19.11 6.68 -2.98
N GLY A 229 18.81 5.39 -2.85
CA GLY A 229 18.71 4.70 -1.56
C GLY A 229 17.37 4.85 -0.84
N ARG A 230 16.42 5.60 -1.41
CA ARG A 230 15.09 5.78 -0.81
C ARG A 230 14.23 4.52 -1.00
N CYS A 231 13.86 3.87 0.09
CA CYS A 231 12.87 2.80 0.10
C CYS A 231 11.45 3.37 -0.01
N THR A 232 10.66 2.88 -0.96
CA THR A 232 9.28 3.35 -1.24
C THR A 232 8.19 2.33 -0.93
N GLY A 233 8.60 1.18 -0.37
CA GLY A 233 7.71 0.07 -0.08
C GLY A 233 8.49 -1.23 0.06
N THR A 234 7.77 -2.33 0.22
CA THR A 234 8.32 -3.67 0.35
C THR A 234 7.45 -4.66 -0.40
N LEU A 235 8.08 -5.55 -1.16
CA LEU A 235 7.46 -6.73 -1.75
C LEU A 235 7.81 -7.93 -0.86
N SER A 236 6.83 -8.70 -0.41
CA SER A 236 7.09 -9.92 0.37
C SER A 236 6.46 -11.13 -0.27
N VAL A 237 7.11 -12.28 -0.08
CA VAL A 237 6.60 -13.60 -0.43
C VAL A 237 6.55 -14.47 0.82
N GLN A 238 5.57 -15.35 0.89
CA GLN A 238 5.34 -16.24 2.03
C GLN A 238 5.26 -17.70 1.58
N HIS A 239 5.92 -18.58 2.31
CA HIS A 239 5.79 -20.03 2.19
C HIS A 239 5.19 -20.59 3.48
N THR A 240 4.18 -21.44 3.34
CA THR A 240 3.49 -22.14 4.43
C THR A 240 4.45 -22.97 5.29
N ARG A 241 5.55 -23.41 4.70
CA ARG A 241 6.64 -24.11 5.37
C ARG A 241 7.67 -23.11 5.92
N ALA A 242 7.86 -23.11 7.25
CA ALA A 242 8.76 -22.19 7.96
C ALA A 242 10.26 -22.36 7.63
N ASP A 243 10.66 -23.52 7.13
CA ASP A 243 12.03 -23.89 6.76
C ASP A 243 12.39 -23.53 5.31
N MET A 244 11.46 -22.94 4.56
CA MET A 244 11.68 -22.64 3.15
C MET A 244 12.58 -21.44 2.94
N GLU A 245 13.76 -21.70 2.40
CA GLU A 245 14.66 -20.70 1.86
C GLU A 245 14.33 -20.37 0.40
N LEU A 246 14.56 -19.12 0.01
CA LEU A 246 14.51 -18.72 -1.38
C LEU A 246 15.71 -19.31 -2.13
N ALA A 247 15.45 -19.98 -3.25
CA ALA A 247 16.51 -20.33 -4.18
C ALA A 247 17.21 -19.04 -4.68
N PRO A 248 18.55 -19.04 -4.89
CA PRO A 248 19.29 -17.84 -5.30
C PRO A 248 18.73 -17.18 -6.57
N GLN A 249 18.24 -17.98 -7.52
CA GLN A 249 17.60 -17.48 -8.73
C GLN A 249 16.27 -16.75 -8.43
N GLY A 250 15.45 -17.30 -7.54
CA GLY A 250 14.19 -16.68 -7.12
C GLY A 250 14.45 -15.37 -6.37
N GLU A 251 15.47 -15.35 -5.51
CA GLU A 251 15.90 -14.15 -4.80
C GLU A 251 16.36 -13.04 -5.76
N ALA A 252 17.22 -13.37 -6.74
CA ALA A 252 17.67 -12.43 -7.75
C ALA A 252 16.50 -11.88 -8.60
N ALA A 253 15.57 -12.75 -8.99
CA ALA A 253 14.38 -12.35 -9.73
C ALA A 253 13.47 -11.42 -8.91
N LEU A 254 13.28 -11.69 -7.62
CA LEU A 254 12.52 -10.82 -6.72
C LEU A 254 13.17 -9.45 -6.55
N ARG A 255 14.51 -9.37 -6.44
CA ARG A 255 15.22 -8.08 -6.40
C ARG A 255 15.06 -7.28 -7.68
N SER A 256 15.15 -7.94 -8.84
CA SER A 256 14.93 -7.28 -10.13
C SER A 256 13.50 -6.74 -10.22
N LEU A 257 12.51 -7.57 -9.87
CA LEU A 257 11.10 -7.18 -9.84
C LEU A 257 10.85 -6.02 -8.88
N ALA A 258 11.43 -6.05 -7.68
CA ALA A 258 11.32 -4.97 -6.71
C ALA A 258 11.89 -3.65 -7.25
N SER A 259 13.00 -3.69 -7.98
CA SER A 259 13.58 -2.51 -8.65
C SER A 259 12.66 -1.96 -9.74
N ASP A 260 12.11 -2.82 -10.58
CA ASP A 260 11.17 -2.46 -11.65
C ASP A 260 9.89 -1.82 -11.08
N VAL A 261 9.34 -2.41 -10.01
CA VAL A 261 8.16 -1.88 -9.32
C VAL A 261 8.48 -0.54 -8.65
N ALA A 262 9.65 -0.38 -8.04
CA ALA A 262 10.09 0.89 -7.48
C ALA A 262 10.15 1.99 -8.55
N ALA A 263 10.77 1.68 -9.71
CA ALA A 263 10.89 2.60 -10.84
C ALA A 263 9.51 3.00 -11.39
N TRP A 264 8.62 2.03 -11.61
CA TRP A 264 7.25 2.27 -12.06
C TRP A 264 6.46 3.11 -11.05
N HIS A 265 6.53 2.77 -9.76
CA HIS A 265 5.82 3.51 -8.72
C HIS A 265 6.33 4.95 -8.61
N SER A 266 7.64 5.18 -8.74
CA SER A 266 8.22 6.52 -8.75
C SER A 266 7.79 7.33 -9.98
N TRP A 267 7.67 6.70 -11.15
CA TRP A 267 7.08 7.35 -12.33
C TRP A 267 5.61 7.70 -12.08
N TYR A 268 4.82 6.78 -11.54
CA TYR A 268 3.40 7.01 -11.25
C TYR A 268 3.22 8.20 -10.30
N GLN A 269 4.02 8.27 -9.23
CA GLN A 269 4.02 9.38 -8.27
C GLN A 269 4.41 10.71 -8.93
N ARG A 270 5.45 10.73 -9.78
CA ARG A 270 5.97 11.97 -10.39
C ARG A 270 5.23 12.42 -11.64
N THR A 271 4.41 11.57 -12.23
CA THR A 271 3.69 11.89 -13.48
C THR A 271 2.19 11.87 -13.25
N VAL A 272 1.61 10.69 -13.00
CA VAL A 272 0.15 10.51 -12.91
C VAL A 272 -0.44 11.24 -11.71
N LEU A 273 0.20 11.09 -10.55
CA LEU A 273 -0.29 11.69 -9.31
C LEU A 273 -0.09 13.20 -9.28
N LEU A 274 1.05 13.71 -9.76
CA LEU A 274 1.26 15.15 -9.89
C LEU A 274 0.31 15.79 -10.91
N ASP A 275 0.01 15.12 -12.03
CA ASP A 275 -1.02 15.60 -12.96
C ASP A 275 -2.41 15.66 -12.30
N ALA A 276 -2.76 14.69 -11.46
CA ALA A 276 -4.02 14.73 -10.71
C ALA A 276 -4.07 15.90 -9.73
N LEU A 277 -2.96 16.19 -9.04
CA LEU A 277 -2.84 17.37 -8.19
C LEU A 277 -2.96 18.67 -8.99
N GLU A 278 -2.33 18.78 -10.16
CA GLU A 278 -2.48 19.96 -11.05
C GLU A 278 -3.93 20.15 -11.51
N LEU A 279 -4.62 19.07 -11.90
CA LEU A 279 -6.03 19.15 -12.28
C LEU A 279 -6.90 19.59 -11.10
N LEU A 280 -6.63 19.08 -9.90
CA LEU A 280 -7.30 19.52 -8.68
C LEU A 280 -7.06 21.01 -8.42
N HIS A 281 -5.82 21.48 -8.58
CA HIS A 281 -5.47 22.89 -8.41
C HIS A 281 -6.22 23.79 -9.39
N ALA A 282 -6.17 23.47 -10.68
CA ALA A 282 -6.85 24.23 -11.73
C ALA A 282 -8.35 24.35 -11.43
N ARG A 283 -9.02 23.21 -11.17
CA ARG A 283 -10.46 23.22 -10.87
C ARG A 283 -10.80 23.97 -9.59
N ALA A 284 -10.02 23.79 -8.53
CA ALA A 284 -10.30 24.45 -7.27
C ALA A 284 -10.05 25.96 -7.34
N ALA A 285 -9.09 26.42 -8.16
CA ALA A 285 -8.86 27.83 -8.42
C ALA A 285 -10.03 28.49 -9.17
N ASP A 286 -10.66 27.77 -10.11
CA ASP A 286 -11.85 28.25 -10.83
C ASP A 286 -13.09 28.38 -9.93
N HIS A 287 -13.14 27.64 -8.82
CA HIS A 287 -14.26 27.64 -7.86
C HIS A 287 -14.05 28.59 -6.67
N ARG A 288 -13.00 29.42 -6.70
CA ARG A 288 -12.67 30.32 -5.61
C ARG A 288 -13.65 31.50 -5.57
N VAL A 289 -14.20 31.75 -4.38
CA VAL A 289 -15.05 32.92 -4.07
C VAL A 289 -14.19 34.09 -3.63
#